data_AF-A0A8S9YVU3-F1
#
_entry.id   AF-A0A8S9YVU3-F1
#
_cell.length_a   1.000
_cell.length_b   1.000
_cell.length_c   1.000
_cell.angle_alpha   90.00
_cell.angle_beta   90.00
_cell.angle_gamma   90.00
#
_symmetry.space_group_name_H-M   'P 1'
#
loop_
_entity.id
_entity.type
_entity.pdbx_description
1 polymer ?
#
loop_
_entity_poly.entity_id
_entity_poly.type
_entity_poly.pdbx_seq_one_letter_code
_entity_poly.pdbx_strand_id
1 'polypeptide(L)'
;MQTFSVLAPFKDCPQEVLEDADLAGPLVFCLIFGCTLLLAGKVHFNYIYGLGVFGCLGIYLLLTMMTPGGVTPTRVASILGYCLLPMCLLSTLDILVSLKNFPGIVVTIAVVLWCAIASSKLFVRSLDMQQQRILIAYPCALVYSVFALLVVF
;
A
#
# COMPACT_ATOMS: atom_id res chain seq x y z
N MET A 1 -2.79 19.23 3.69
CA MET A 1 -3.73 18.58 4.63
C MET A 1 -4.20 17.22 4.08
N GLN A 2 -3.28 16.29 3.81
CA GLN A 2 -3.59 14.97 3.21
C GLN A 2 -3.46 13.80 4.21
N THR A 3 -2.87 14.03 5.38
CA THR A 3 -2.54 12.98 6.36
C THR A 3 -3.75 12.41 7.10
N PHE A 4 -4.85 13.15 7.18
CA PHE A 4 -6.04 12.74 7.94
C PHE A 4 -7.08 11.95 7.13
N SER A 5 -7.04 11.99 5.80
CA SER A 5 -8.04 11.31 4.95
C SER A 5 -7.82 9.81 4.80
N VAL A 6 -6.72 9.26 5.31
CA VAL A 6 -6.43 7.81 5.29
C VAL A 6 -6.88 7.11 6.58
N LEU A 7 -7.09 7.87 7.66
CA LEU A 7 -7.60 7.36 8.94
C LEU A 7 -9.13 7.21 8.96
N ALA A 8 -9.86 7.85 8.02
CA ALA A 8 -11.32 7.85 7.98
C ALA A 8 -11.86 7.38 6.62
N PRO A 9 -12.58 6.24 6.55
CA PRO A 9 -13.10 5.65 5.31
C PRO A 9 -14.27 6.42 4.66
N PHE A 10 -14.48 7.71 5.00
CA PHE A 10 -15.71 8.48 4.74
C PHE A 10 -15.53 9.91 4.22
N LYS A 11 -14.35 10.36 3.77
CA LYS A 11 -14.23 11.71 3.18
C LYS A 11 -13.70 11.65 1.76
N ASP A 12 -14.53 12.13 0.84
CA ASP A 12 -14.29 12.15 -0.60
C ASP A 12 -12.96 12.80 -0.95
N CYS A 13 -12.11 12.05 -1.64
CA CYS A 13 -11.01 12.63 -2.40
C CYS A 13 -11.58 13.14 -3.73
N PRO A 14 -11.42 14.44 -4.06
CA PRO A 14 -11.76 14.97 -5.37
C PRO A 14 -10.84 14.37 -6.44
N GLN A 15 -11.43 13.97 -7.56
CA GLN A 15 -10.78 13.27 -8.68
C GLN A 15 -9.63 14.06 -9.34
N GLU A 16 -9.58 15.39 -9.17
CA GLU A 16 -8.53 16.27 -9.73
C GLU A 16 -7.12 15.98 -9.19
N VAL A 17 -6.97 15.48 -7.95
CA VAL A 17 -5.64 15.17 -7.38
C VAL A 17 -5.11 13.81 -7.85
N LEU A 18 -5.93 13.01 -8.54
CA LEU A 18 -5.52 11.73 -9.13
C LEU A 18 -4.93 11.92 -10.55
N GLU A 19 -5.15 13.08 -11.17
CA GLU A 19 -4.59 13.42 -12.49
C GLU A 19 -3.12 13.87 -12.41
N ASP A 20 -2.70 14.50 -11.32
CA ASP A 20 -1.28 14.75 -11.00
C ASP A 20 -0.66 13.52 -10.35
N ALA A 21 -0.35 12.51 -11.16
CA ALA A 21 0.33 11.29 -10.70
C ALA A 21 1.79 11.56 -10.28
N ASP A 22 1.99 12.23 -9.15
CA ASP A 22 3.30 12.48 -8.57
C ASP A 22 3.86 11.22 -7.90
N LEU A 23 4.97 10.71 -8.44
CA LEU A 23 5.68 9.56 -7.89
C LEU A 23 6.46 9.90 -6.61
N ALA A 24 6.68 11.18 -6.33
CA ALA A 24 7.51 11.66 -5.23
C ALA A 24 6.94 11.29 -3.85
N GLY A 25 5.62 11.44 -3.63
CA GLY A 25 4.97 11.08 -2.37
C GLY A 25 5.13 9.59 -2.00
N PRO A 26 4.66 8.68 -2.87
CA PRO A 26 4.87 7.23 -2.75
C PRO A 26 6.32 6.83 -2.48
N LEU A 27 7.27 7.47 -3.16
CA LEU A 27 8.70 7.19 -3.03
C LEU A 27 9.23 7.63 -1.66
N VAL A 28 8.81 8.79 -1.16
CA VAL A 28 9.14 9.27 0.19
C VAL A 28 8.58 8.32 1.26
N PHE A 29 7.34 7.84 1.13
CA PHE A 29 6.78 6.86 2.08
C PHE A 29 7.55 5.54 2.06
N CYS A 30 7.93 5.05 0.88
CA CYS A 30 8.75 3.86 0.73
C CYS A 30 10.14 4.03 1.38
N LEU A 31 10.74 5.21 1.23
CA LEU A 31 12.04 5.55 1.84
C LEU A 31 11.91 5.62 3.36
N ILE A 32 10.87 6.27 3.90
CA ILE A 32 10.60 6.31 5.35
C ILE A 32 10.40 4.89 5.89
N PHE A 33 9.61 4.06 5.21
CA PHE A 33 9.43 2.66 5.57
C PHE A 33 10.77 1.92 5.61
N GLY A 34 11.57 2.03 4.55
CA GLY A 34 12.91 1.44 4.48
C GLY A 34 13.87 1.96 5.56
N CYS A 35 13.87 3.25 5.86
CA CYS A 35 14.64 3.82 6.96
C CYS A 35 14.21 3.25 8.32
N THR A 36 12.91 3.07 8.53
CA THR A 36 12.36 2.50 9.76
C THR A 36 12.82 1.04 9.92
N LEU A 37 12.78 0.23 8.85
CA LEU A 37 13.33 -1.13 8.83
C LEU A 37 14.84 -1.17 9.06
N LEU A 38 15.60 -0.22 8.50
CA LEU A 38 17.04 -0.09 8.76
C LEU A 38 17.33 0.21 10.23
N LEU A 39 16.57 1.12 10.86
CA LEU A 39 16.69 1.38 12.30
C LEU A 39 16.34 0.16 13.14
N ALA A 40 15.40 -0.68 12.69
CA ALA A 40 15.08 -1.97 13.31
C ALA A 40 16.19 -3.03 13.13
N GLY A 41 17.26 -2.72 12.39
CA GLY A 41 18.38 -3.62 12.10
C GLY A 41 18.11 -4.62 10.96
N LYS A 42 16.98 -4.49 10.24
CA LYS A 42 16.57 -5.38 9.16
C LYS A 42 16.95 -4.79 7.81
N VAL A 43 18.14 -5.11 7.31
CA VAL A 43 18.66 -4.59 6.03
C VAL A 43 18.09 -5.40 4.85
N HIS A 44 16.83 -5.15 4.53
CA HIS A 44 16.12 -5.77 3.39
C HIS A 44 15.81 -4.76 2.27
N PHE A 45 16.69 -3.80 2.03
CA PHE A 45 16.47 -2.73 1.03
C PHE A 45 16.18 -3.28 -0.37
N ASN A 46 16.90 -4.32 -0.80
CA ASN A 46 16.65 -4.99 -2.07
C ASN A 46 15.29 -5.69 -2.13
N TYR A 47 14.79 -6.23 -1.01
CA TYR A 47 13.47 -6.85 -0.97
C TYR A 47 12.36 -5.80 -1.10
N ILE A 48 12.48 -4.65 -0.44
CA ILE A 48 11.48 -3.58 -0.55
C ILE A 48 11.39 -3.10 -1.99
N TYR A 49 12.53 -2.85 -2.65
CA TYR A 49 12.56 -2.43 -4.03
C TYR A 49 12.05 -3.51 -5.00
N GLY A 50 12.58 -4.73 -4.90
CA GLY A 50 12.21 -5.84 -5.78
C GLY A 50 10.73 -6.22 -5.64
N LEU A 51 10.25 -6.36 -4.40
CA LEU A 51 8.85 -6.68 -4.12
C LEU A 51 7.92 -5.51 -4.47
N GLY A 52 8.33 -4.27 -4.25
CA GLY A 52 7.57 -3.08 -4.62
C GLY A 52 7.37 -2.98 -6.13
N VAL A 53 8.44 -3.15 -6.91
CA VAL A 53 8.37 -3.16 -8.38
C VAL A 53 7.57 -4.36 -8.88
N PHE A 54 7.83 -5.56 -8.36
CA PHE A 54 7.13 -6.77 -8.76
C PHE A 54 5.63 -6.73 -8.40
N GLY A 55 5.29 -6.21 -7.22
CA GLY A 55 3.91 -6.02 -6.77
C GLY A 55 3.16 -4.98 -7.60
N CYS A 56 3.80 -3.84 -7.90
CA CYS A 56 3.22 -2.84 -8.82
C CYS A 56 3.02 -3.41 -10.22
N LEU A 57 4.01 -4.15 -10.74
CA LEU A 57 3.94 -4.76 -12.07
C LEU A 57 2.85 -5.84 -12.14
N GLY A 58 2.73 -6.68 -11.11
CA GLY A 58 1.67 -7.69 -11.01
C GLY A 58 0.27 -7.06 -11.02
N ILE A 59 0.05 -6.03 -10.21
CA ILE A 59 -1.24 -5.32 -10.16
C ILE A 59 -1.49 -4.57 -11.47
N TYR A 60 -0.47 -3.97 -12.07
CA TYR A 60 -0.56 -3.30 -13.37
C TYR A 60 -0.99 -4.26 -14.49
N LEU A 61 -0.37 -5.45 -14.57
CA LEU A 61 -0.75 -6.46 -15.56
C LEU A 61 -2.19 -6.93 -15.36
N LEU A 62 -2.57 -7.18 -14.09
CA LEU A 62 -3.91 -7.62 -13.73
C LEU A 62 -4.96 -6.58 -14.13
N LEU A 63 -4.74 -5.30 -13.79
CA LEU A 63 -5.65 -4.22 -14.16
C LEU A 63 -5.69 -3.97 -15.68
N THR A 64 -4.56 -4.09 -16.37
CA THR A 64 -4.48 -3.98 -17.84
C THR A 64 -5.29 -5.08 -18.53
N MET A 65 -5.32 -6.29 -17.97
CA MET A 65 -6.15 -7.39 -18.48
C MET A 65 -7.65 -7.18 -18.18
N MET A 66 -7.99 -6.49 -17.10
CA MET A 66 -9.38 -6.24 -16.71
C MET A 66 -10.01 -5.05 -17.45
N THR A 67 -9.21 -4.05 -17.84
CA THR A 67 -9.72 -2.81 -18.44
C THR A 67 -9.33 -2.69 -19.91
N PRO A 68 -10.30 -2.53 -20.84
CA PRO A 68 -10.02 -2.40 -22.27
C PRO A 68 -9.24 -1.14 -22.65
N GLY A 69 -9.22 -0.11 -21.78
CA GLY A 69 -8.48 1.14 -21.96
C GLY A 69 -7.05 1.15 -21.41
N GLY A 70 -6.59 0.05 -20.78
CA GLY A 70 -5.30 0.02 -20.09
C GLY A 70 -5.24 0.94 -18.86
N VAL A 71 -4.19 0.79 -18.06
CA VAL A 71 -3.94 1.64 -16.87
C VAL A 71 -2.53 2.17 -16.94
N THR A 72 -2.26 3.37 -16.44
CA THR A 72 -0.89 3.87 -16.38
C THR A 72 -0.15 3.23 -15.20
N PRO A 73 1.07 2.69 -15.37
CA PRO A 73 1.83 2.09 -14.25
C PRO A 73 2.09 3.10 -13.13
N THR A 74 2.25 4.38 -13.46
CA THR A 74 2.38 5.50 -12.51
C THR A 74 1.17 5.60 -11.57
N ARG A 75 -0.05 5.44 -12.09
CA ARG A 75 -1.28 5.45 -11.25
C ARG A 75 -1.29 4.28 -10.27
N VAL A 76 -0.88 3.10 -10.72
CA VAL A 76 -0.81 1.90 -9.88
C VAL A 76 0.21 2.09 -8.76
N ALA A 77 1.40 2.56 -9.10
CA ALA A 77 2.46 2.84 -8.14
C ALA A 77 2.04 3.91 -7.12
N SER A 78 1.37 4.98 -7.55
CA SER A 78 0.93 6.04 -6.65
C SER A 78 -0.14 5.54 -5.67
N ILE A 79 -1.18 4.86 -6.14
CA ILE A 79 -2.24 4.32 -5.27
C ILE A 79 -1.65 3.33 -4.25
N LEU A 80 -0.78 2.42 -4.69
CA LEU A 80 -0.14 1.45 -3.80
C LEU A 80 0.74 2.11 -2.74
N GLY A 81 1.54 3.12 -3.12
CA GLY A 81 2.45 3.81 -2.21
C GLY A 81 1.74 4.72 -1.21
N TYR A 82 0.65 5.40 -1.59
CA TYR A 82 -0.14 6.19 -0.64
C TYR A 82 -0.83 5.31 0.41
N CYS A 83 -1.32 4.14 0.00
CA CYS A 83 -1.88 3.15 0.92
C CYS A 83 -0.83 2.44 1.78
N LEU A 84 0.47 2.73 1.59
CA LEU A 84 1.56 2.22 2.44
C LEU A 84 1.71 3.05 3.72
N LEU A 85 1.10 4.24 3.82
CA LEU A 85 1.18 5.12 4.99
C LEU A 85 0.81 4.44 6.32
N PRO A 86 -0.32 3.69 6.43
CA PRO A 86 -0.65 2.98 7.67
C PRO A 86 0.39 1.91 8.02
N MET A 87 1.08 1.38 7.00
CA MET A 87 2.15 0.41 7.16
C MET A 87 3.44 1.03 7.69
N CYS A 88 3.77 2.27 7.28
CA CYS A 88 4.88 3.03 7.88
C CYS A 88 4.67 3.26 9.37
N LEU A 89 3.43 3.58 9.78
CA LEU A 89 3.07 3.73 11.19
C LEU A 89 3.26 2.42 11.96
N LEU A 90 2.78 1.31 11.40
CA LEU A 90 2.97 -0.02 11.99
C LEU A 90 4.46 -0.34 12.17
N SER A 91 5.29 -0.08 11.15
CA SER A 91 6.75 -0.30 11.24
C SER A 91 7.42 0.56 12.29
N THR A 92 6.95 1.79 12.51
CA THR A 92 7.48 2.68 13.54
C THR A 92 7.11 2.17 14.93
N LEU A 93 5.88 1.65 15.07
CA LEU A 93 5.42 1.03 16.31
C LEU A 93 6.20 -0.23 16.66
N ASP A 94 6.59 -1.05 15.67
CA ASP A 94 7.39 -2.26 15.90
C ASP A 94 8.77 -1.97 16.52
N ILE A 95 9.38 -0.84 16.17
CA ILE A 95 10.64 -0.40 16.79
C ILE A 95 10.45 -0.06 18.27
N LEU A 96 9.36 0.63 18.61
CA LEU A 96 9.10 1.09 19.98
C LEU A 96 8.60 -0.05 20.88
N VAL A 97 7.77 -0.92 20.33
CA VAL A 97 7.12 -2.04 21.01
C VAL A 97 7.21 -3.24 20.08
N SER A 98 7.97 -4.27 20.44
CA SER A 98 8.11 -5.43 19.56
C SER A 98 6.75 -6.07 19.24
N LEU A 99 6.34 -6.09 17.96
CA LEU A 99 5.04 -6.62 17.52
C LEU A 99 5.00 -8.16 17.46
N LYS A 100 6.03 -8.86 17.93
CA LYS A 100 6.06 -10.33 18.06
C LYS A 100 5.00 -10.92 19.00
N ASN A 101 4.38 -10.07 19.82
CA ASN A 101 3.32 -10.47 20.72
C ASN A 101 2.02 -10.78 19.95
N PHE A 102 1.17 -11.67 20.51
CA PHE A 102 -0.17 -11.94 19.96
C PHE A 102 -0.97 -10.68 19.59
N PRO A 103 -1.10 -9.65 20.46
CA PRO A 103 -1.79 -8.42 20.09
C PRO A 103 -1.10 -7.66 18.94
N GLY A 104 0.23 -7.72 18.82
CA GLY A 104 0.97 -7.10 17.73
C GLY A 104 0.64 -7.72 16.37
N ILE A 105 0.57 -9.04 16.31
CA ILE A 105 0.18 -9.78 15.10
C ILE A 105 -1.27 -9.44 14.70
N VAL A 106 -2.20 -9.34 15.66
CA VAL A 106 -3.59 -8.96 15.37
C VAL A 106 -3.68 -7.55 14.77
N VAL A 107 -2.93 -6.60 15.35
CA VAL A 107 -2.85 -5.23 14.81
C VAL A 107 -2.24 -5.22 13.41
N THR A 108 -1.17 -5.98 13.16
CA THR A 108 -0.56 -6.12 11.82
C THR A 108 -1.58 -6.60 10.79
N ILE A 109 -2.34 -7.66 11.10
CA ILE A 109 -3.36 -8.20 10.18
C ILE A 109 -4.44 -7.15 9.93
N ALA A 110 -4.90 -6.44 10.97
CA ALA A 110 -5.90 -5.39 10.82
C ALA A 110 -5.41 -4.26 9.90
N VAL A 111 -4.15 -3.83 10.04
CA VAL A 111 -3.54 -2.79 9.19
C VAL A 111 -3.39 -3.26 7.74
N VAL A 112 -2.96 -4.50 7.52
CA VAL A 112 -2.86 -5.09 6.16
C VAL A 112 -4.22 -5.11 5.47
N LEU A 113 -5.26 -5.57 6.17
CA LEU A 113 -6.62 -5.57 5.66
C LEU A 113 -7.12 -4.15 5.39
N TRP A 114 -6.81 -3.19 6.27
CA TRP A 114 -7.17 -1.78 6.07
C TRP A 114 -6.52 -1.22 4.80
N CYS A 115 -5.22 -1.44 4.61
CA CYS A 115 -4.48 -1.00 3.44
C CYS A 115 -5.03 -1.63 2.15
N ALA A 116 -5.32 -2.93 2.17
CA ALA A 116 -5.87 -3.67 1.02
C ALA A 116 -7.28 -3.19 0.65
N ILE A 117 -8.12 -2.91 1.64
CA ILE A 117 -9.47 -2.37 1.40
C ILE A 117 -9.39 -0.94 0.87
N ALA A 118 -8.48 -0.12 1.40
CA ALA A 118 -8.25 1.25 0.94
C ALA A 118 -7.76 1.28 -0.51
N SER A 119 -6.73 0.50 -0.85
CA SER A 119 -6.18 0.45 -2.21
C SER A 119 -7.21 -0.05 -3.22
N SER A 120 -7.93 -1.13 -2.89
CA SER A 120 -8.99 -1.71 -3.73
C SER A 120 -10.09 -0.69 -4.03
N LYS A 121 -10.54 0.10 -3.02
CA LYS A 121 -11.53 1.17 -3.24
C LYS A 121 -11.02 2.26 -4.17
N LEU A 122 -9.76 2.67 -4.03
CA LEU A 122 -9.14 3.68 -4.89
C LEU A 122 -9.02 3.19 -6.33
N PHE A 123 -8.62 1.93 -6.55
CA PHE A 123 -8.59 1.34 -7.89
C PHE A 123 -9.98 1.26 -8.54
N VAL A 124 -10.99 0.81 -7.79
CA VAL A 124 -12.37 0.75 -8.28
C VAL A 124 -12.90 2.12 -8.68
N ARG A 125 -12.63 3.18 -7.89
CA ARG A 125 -13.00 4.56 -8.24
C ARG A 125 -12.20 5.09 -9.44
N SER A 126 -10.94 4.68 -9.59
CA SER A 126 -10.06 5.20 -10.65
C SER A 126 -10.30 4.58 -12.02
N LEU A 127 -10.82 3.36 -12.06
CA LEU A 127 -11.08 2.59 -13.30
C LEU A 127 -12.60 2.34 -13.52
N ASP A 128 -13.46 2.91 -12.68
CA ASP A 128 -14.93 2.72 -12.70
C ASP A 128 -15.40 1.24 -12.64
N MET A 129 -14.60 0.36 -12.04
CA MET A 129 -14.86 -1.08 -12.02
C MET A 129 -15.59 -1.53 -10.74
N GLN A 130 -16.82 -1.07 -10.54
CA GLN A 130 -17.61 -1.33 -9.31
C GLN A 130 -17.77 -2.83 -8.97
N GLN A 131 -17.90 -3.69 -9.98
CA GLN A 131 -18.21 -5.11 -9.81
C GLN A 131 -17.00 -5.97 -9.41
N GLN A 132 -15.76 -5.56 -9.70
CA GLN A 132 -14.58 -6.42 -9.57
C GLN A 132 -13.69 -6.10 -8.36
N ARG A 133 -14.26 -5.43 -7.35
CA ARG A 133 -13.55 -4.98 -6.15
C ARG A 133 -12.84 -6.11 -5.39
N ILE A 134 -13.50 -7.25 -5.22
CA ILE A 134 -12.94 -8.41 -4.49
C ILE A 134 -11.73 -8.99 -5.24
N LEU A 135 -11.77 -9.00 -6.57
CA LEU A 135 -10.69 -9.52 -7.41
C LEU A 135 -9.42 -8.67 -7.30
N ILE A 136 -9.56 -7.36 -7.13
CA ILE A 136 -8.43 -6.42 -6.93
C ILE A 136 -7.94 -6.43 -5.47
N ALA A 137 -8.83 -6.68 -4.51
CA ALA A 137 -8.48 -6.71 -3.10
C ALA A 137 -7.50 -7.85 -2.75
N TYR A 138 -7.64 -9.01 -3.40
CA TYR A 138 -6.76 -10.18 -3.17
C TYR A 138 -5.28 -9.91 -3.48
N PRO A 139 -4.88 -9.47 -4.70
CA PRO A 139 -3.49 -9.16 -5.01
C PRO A 139 -2.95 -7.99 -4.17
N CYS A 140 -3.78 -7.00 -3.85
CA CYS A 140 -3.39 -5.92 -2.94
C CYS A 140 -3.07 -6.45 -1.54
N ALA A 141 -3.94 -7.29 -0.97
CA ALA A 141 -3.72 -7.90 0.34
C ALA A 141 -2.44 -8.74 0.36
N LEU A 142 -2.16 -9.47 -0.72
CA LEU A 142 -0.93 -10.26 -0.84
C LEU A 142 0.32 -9.37 -0.80
N VAL A 143 0.37 -8.30 -1.59
CA VAL A 143 1.49 -7.34 -1.59
C VAL A 143 1.70 -6.73 -0.19
N TYR A 144 0.64 -6.21 0.44
CA TYR A 144 0.75 -5.63 1.79
C TYR A 144 1.09 -6.66 2.87
N SER A 145 0.64 -7.91 2.74
CA SER A 145 0.98 -8.99 3.66
C SER A 145 2.48 -9.29 3.62
N VAL A 146 3.11 -9.29 2.44
CA VAL A 146 4.55 -9.54 2.35
C VAL A 146 5.35 -8.37 2.94
N PHE A 147 4.92 -7.12 2.72
CA PHE A 147 5.52 -5.98 3.43
C PHE A 147 5.36 -6.09 4.94
N ALA A 148 4.23 -6.60 5.43
CA ALA A 148 4.00 -6.84 6.85
C ALA A 148 4.91 -7.91 7.44
N LEU A 149 5.16 -8.99 6.70
CA LEU A 149 6.10 -10.01 7.12
C LEU A 149 7.51 -9.43 7.28
N LEU A 150 7.94 -8.52 6.40
CA LEU A 150 9.24 -7.84 6.54
C LEU A 150 9.33 -6.95 7.79
N VAL A 151 8.21 -6.36 8.23
CA VAL A 151 8.17 -5.59 9.47
C VAL A 151 8.31 -6.52 10.67
N VAL A 152 7.54 -7.61 10.72
CA VAL A 152 7.47 -8.49 11.90
C VAL A 152 8.69 -9.42 12.03
N PHE A 153 9.16 -10.01 10.92
CA PHE A 153 10.25 -10.99 10.89
C PHE A 153 11.56 -10.38 10.45
#